data_AF-A0A165BLA7-F1
#
_entry.id   AF-A0A165BLA7-F1
#
_cell.length_a   1.000
_cell.length_b   1.000
_cell.length_c   1.000
_cell.angle_alpha   90.00
_cell.angle_beta   90.00
_cell.angle_gamma   90.00
#
_symmetry.space_group_name_H-M   'P 1'
#
loop_
_entity.id
_entity.type
_entity.pdbx_description
1 polymer ?
#
loop_
_entity_poly.entity_id
_entity_poly.type
_entity_poly.pdbx_seq_one_letter_code
_entity_poly.pdbx_strand_id
1 'polypeptide(L)'
;IVHRKPSDPLEGLLVLSTCPAEYVSQGRYTQEWCNALDILGSSFLWPKEAKLVDFFMHTHNETFTWDESEKGQFQEEYFNLVIIPMMEHVL
;
A
#
# COMPACT_ATOMS: atom_id res chain seq x y z
N ILE A 1 13.27 21.38 10.11
CA ILE A 1 12.14 20.80 9.33
C ILE A 1 10.88 21.08 10.15
N VAL A 2 9.89 21.76 9.58
CA VAL A 2 8.61 22.04 10.26
C VAL A 2 7.65 20.90 9.92
N HIS A 3 7.10 20.25 10.94
CA HIS A 3 6.13 19.16 10.78
C HIS A 3 4.74 19.71 11.11
N ARG A 4 3.80 19.65 10.17
CA ARG A 4 2.39 19.95 10.44
C ARG A 4 1.71 18.68 10.94
N LYS A 5 0.69 18.80 11.79
CA LYS A 5 -0.08 17.63 12.25
C LYS A 5 -0.88 17.09 11.06
N PRO A 6 -0.69 15.82 10.66
CA PRO A 6 -1.47 15.26 9.57
C PRO A 6 -2.92 15.03 9.99
N SER A 7 -3.81 14.98 9.00
CA SER A 7 -5.17 14.47 9.17
C SER A 7 -5.12 13.00 9.62
N ASP A 8 -6.24 12.46 10.10
CA ASP A 8 -6.28 11.06 10.54
C ASP A 8 -5.91 10.13 9.36
N PRO A 9 -4.80 9.37 9.44
CA PRO A 9 -4.36 8.52 8.34
C PRO A 9 -5.30 7.32 8.09
N LEU A 10 -6.24 7.07 9.01
CA LEU A 10 -7.24 6.00 8.89
C LEU A 10 -8.58 6.53 8.39
N GLU A 11 -8.71 7.83 8.16
CA GLU A 11 -9.94 8.43 7.65
C GLU A 11 -10.27 7.85 6.26
N GLY A 12 -11.47 7.28 6.12
CA GLY A 12 -11.94 6.67 4.87
C GLY A 12 -11.41 5.26 4.60
N LEU A 13 -10.66 4.64 5.53
CA LEU A 13 -10.22 3.26 5.37
C LEU A 13 -11.43 2.32 5.34
N LEU A 14 -11.50 1.47 4.31
CA LEU A 14 -12.55 0.46 4.18
C LEU A 14 -12.46 -0.58 5.30
N VAL A 15 -13.60 -0.94 5.86
CA VAL A 15 -13.68 -1.96 6.91
C VAL A 15 -13.56 -3.35 6.28
N LEU A 16 -12.69 -4.18 6.84
CA LEU A 16 -12.55 -5.56 6.42
C LEU A 16 -13.72 -6.42 6.89
N SER A 17 -14.27 -7.21 5.98
CA SER A 17 -15.27 -8.22 6.31
C SER A 17 -14.64 -9.36 7.10
N THR A 18 -15.32 -9.81 8.16
CA THR A 18 -14.94 -11.02 8.92
C THR A 18 -15.30 -12.32 8.20
N CYS A 19 -16.11 -12.21 7.14
CA CYS A 19 -16.50 -13.28 6.23
C CYS A 19 -16.16 -12.84 4.79
N PRO A 20 -14.88 -12.95 4.38
CA PRO A 20 -14.47 -12.56 3.04
C PRO A 20 -15.14 -13.44 1.99
N ALA A 21 -15.51 -12.82 0.86
CA ALA A 21 -15.98 -13.55 -0.32
C ALA A 21 -14.83 -14.37 -0.94
N GLU A 22 -15.17 -15.29 -1.84
CA GLU A 22 -14.14 -16.00 -2.62
C GLU A 22 -13.36 -15.02 -3.49
N TYR A 23 -12.09 -15.35 -3.75
CA TYR A 23 -11.19 -14.53 -4.55
C TYR A 23 -11.76 -14.25 -5.93
N VAL A 24 -11.71 -12.97 -6.33
CA VAL A 24 -12.02 -12.52 -7.69
C VAL A 24 -10.89 -11.57 -8.12
N SER A 25 -10.23 -11.90 -9.23
CA SER A 25 -9.25 -11.00 -9.85
C SER A 25 -9.94 -9.71 -10.27
N GLN A 26 -9.55 -8.58 -9.68
CA GLN A 26 -10.13 -7.28 -9.99
C GLN A 26 -9.05 -6.20 -9.97
N GLY A 27 -9.06 -5.32 -10.97
CA GLY A 27 -8.12 -4.22 -11.06
C GLY A 27 -6.69 -4.70 -11.29
N ARG A 28 -5.77 -4.26 -10.43
CA ARG A 28 -4.33 -4.54 -10.53
C ARG A 28 -3.90 -5.78 -9.73
N TYR A 29 -4.72 -6.23 -8.79
CA TYR A 29 -4.52 -7.50 -8.10
C TYR A 29 -4.90 -8.70 -9.00
N THR A 30 -3.96 -9.11 -9.85
CA THR A 30 -4.11 -10.25 -10.76
C THR A 30 -3.79 -11.59 -10.08
N GLN A 31 -4.12 -12.68 -10.77
CA GLN A 31 -3.75 -14.02 -10.32
C GLN A 31 -2.22 -14.19 -10.24
N GLU A 32 -1.45 -13.57 -11.15
CA GLU A 32 0.01 -13.63 -11.05
C GLU A 32 0.53 -12.98 -9.77
N TRP A 33 -0.06 -11.85 -9.36
CA TRP A 33 0.29 -11.19 -8.10
C TRP A 33 -0.10 -12.01 -6.88
N CYS A 34 -1.32 -12.58 -6.87
CA CYS A 34 -1.76 -13.49 -5.81
C CYS A 34 -0.81 -14.68 -5.67
N ASN A 35 -0.39 -15.29 -6.79
CA ASN A 35 0.58 -16.38 -6.79
C ASN A 35 1.98 -15.93 -6.34
N ALA A 36 2.43 -14.74 -6.75
CA ALA A 36 3.74 -14.19 -6.39
C ALA A 36 3.85 -13.82 -4.90
N LEU A 37 2.75 -13.40 -4.28
CA LEU A 37 2.67 -13.17 -2.84
C LEU A 37 2.77 -14.47 -2.02
N ASP A 38 2.49 -15.63 -2.63
CA ASP A 38 2.59 -16.97 -2.03
C ASP A 38 1.96 -17.07 -0.63
N ILE A 39 0.79 -16.43 -0.46
CA ILE A 39 0.13 -16.26 0.85
C ILE A 39 -0.17 -17.62 1.49
N LEU A 40 -0.54 -18.62 0.67
CA LEU A 40 -0.84 -19.99 1.10
C LEU A 40 0.41 -20.85 1.32
N GLY A 41 1.55 -20.51 0.72
CA GLY A 41 2.83 -21.20 0.95
C GLY A 41 3.47 -20.81 2.29
N SER A 42 3.04 -19.68 2.88
CA SER A 42 3.46 -19.25 4.20
C SER A 42 2.91 -20.16 5.30
N SER A 43 3.79 -20.83 6.05
CA SER A 43 3.40 -21.62 7.23
C SER A 43 2.87 -20.77 8.39
N PHE A 44 2.88 -19.44 8.26
CA PHE A 44 2.45 -18.50 9.27
C PHE A 44 0.92 -18.32 9.28
N LEU A 45 0.27 -18.35 8.11
CA LEU A 45 -1.17 -18.05 7.98
C LEU A 45 -2.01 -19.32 7.92
N TRP A 46 -3.17 -19.30 8.55
CA TRP A 46 -4.19 -20.32 8.33
C TRP A 46 -4.88 -20.13 6.98
N PRO A 47 -5.50 -21.19 6.40
CA PRO A 47 -6.20 -21.08 5.13
C PRO A 47 -7.30 -20.00 5.12
N LYS A 48 -7.92 -19.74 6.27
CA LYS A 48 -8.93 -18.67 6.40
C LYS A 48 -8.30 -17.27 6.45
N GLU A 49 -7.14 -17.13 7.08
CA GLU A 49 -6.40 -15.87 7.13
C GLU A 49 -5.80 -15.54 5.76
N ALA A 50 -5.31 -16.54 5.03
CA ALA A 50 -4.86 -16.36 3.66
C ALA A 50 -5.97 -15.78 2.76
N LYS A 51 -7.19 -16.32 2.87
CA LYS A 51 -8.37 -15.75 2.18
C LYS A 51 -8.69 -14.32 2.62
N LEU A 52 -8.44 -13.98 3.89
CA LEU A 52 -8.63 -12.61 4.38
C LEU A 52 -7.60 -11.66 3.77
N VAL A 53 -6.35 -12.11 3.61
CA VAL A 53 -5.31 -11.32 2.92
C VAL A 53 -5.68 -11.10 1.46
N ASP A 54 -6.15 -12.12 0.75
CA ASP A 54 -6.65 -11.96 -0.63
C ASP A 54 -7.76 -10.91 -0.72
N PHE A 55 -8.74 -11.01 0.18
CA PHE A 55 -9.83 -10.04 0.26
C PHE A 55 -9.35 -8.62 0.63
N PHE A 56 -8.36 -8.51 1.51
CA PHE A 56 -7.73 -7.23 1.87
C PHE A 56 -7.03 -6.59 0.67
N MET A 57 -6.19 -7.35 -0.04
CA MET A 57 -5.49 -6.87 -1.23
C MET A 57 -6.48 -6.42 -2.31
N HIS A 58 -7.55 -7.18 -2.49
CA HIS A 58 -8.64 -6.84 -3.40
C HIS A 58 -9.39 -5.55 -2.99
N THR A 59 -9.80 -5.45 -1.72
CA THR A 59 -10.58 -4.30 -1.20
C THR A 59 -9.79 -3.00 -1.30
N HIS A 60 -8.47 -3.08 -1.11
CA HIS A 60 -7.57 -1.94 -1.12
C HIS A 60 -6.77 -1.83 -2.43
N ASN A 61 -7.29 -2.36 -3.54
CA ASN A 61 -6.57 -2.40 -4.83
C ASN A 61 -5.99 -1.04 -5.25
N GLU A 62 -6.73 0.05 -5.05
CA GLU A 62 -6.30 1.42 -5.42
C GLU A 62 -5.45 2.11 -4.34
N THR A 63 -5.30 1.49 -3.16
CA THR A 63 -4.54 2.08 -2.05
C THR A 63 -3.05 1.71 -2.12
N PHE A 64 -2.71 0.60 -2.78
CA PHE A 64 -1.33 0.15 -2.92
C PHE A 64 -0.63 0.79 -4.11
N THR A 65 0.66 1.02 -3.93
CA THR A 65 1.61 1.36 -5.00
C THR A 65 2.03 0.08 -5.71
N TRP A 66 1.58 -0.14 -6.95
CA TRP A 66 1.91 -1.33 -7.74
C TRP A 66 3.20 -1.18 -8.55
N ASP A 67 3.54 0.06 -8.90
CA ASP A 67 4.71 0.40 -9.68
C ASP A 67 5.40 1.67 -9.15
N GLU A 68 6.64 1.92 -9.56
CA GLU A 68 7.42 3.04 -9.04
C GLU A 68 6.80 4.41 -9.33
N SER A 69 5.96 4.54 -10.36
CA SER A 69 5.30 5.82 -10.67
C SER A 69 4.23 6.18 -9.65
N GLU A 70 3.69 5.19 -8.92
CA GLU A 70 2.69 5.35 -7.87
C GLU A 70 3.32 5.55 -6.49
N LYS A 71 4.66 5.63 -6.42
CA LYS A 71 5.36 5.82 -5.15
C LYS A 71 4.97 7.17 -4.55
N GLY A 72 4.63 7.13 -3.27
CA GLY A 72 4.20 8.32 -2.53
C GLY A 72 5.20 9.47 -2.63
N GLN A 73 4.68 10.67 -2.84
CA GLN A 73 5.43 11.92 -2.75
C GLN A 73 5.07 12.63 -1.44
N PHE A 74 6.00 13.42 -0.91
CA PHE A 74 5.69 14.26 0.24
C PHE A 74 4.66 15.31 -0.15
N GLN A 75 3.50 15.27 0.50
CA GLN A 75 2.50 16.31 0.36
C GLN A 75 3.01 17.62 0.98
N GLU A 76 2.90 18.72 0.23
CA GLU A 76 3.31 20.06 0.66
C GLU A 76 2.53 20.54 1.89
N GLU A 77 1.31 20.02 2.07
CA GLU A 77 0.52 20.26 3.27
C GLU A 77 1.22 19.75 4.54
N TYR A 78 1.92 18.62 4.48
CA TYR A 78 2.61 18.02 5.63
C TYR A 78 4.06 18.47 5.79
N PHE A 79 4.75 18.72 4.68
CA PHE A 79 6.17 19.06 4.66
C PHE A 79 6.43 20.28 3.78
N ASN A 80 7.23 21.23 4.27
CA ASN A 80 7.79 22.24 3.37
C ASN A 80 8.77 21.57 2.41
N LEU A 81 8.78 22.02 1.14
CA LEU A 81 9.79 21.63 0.17
C LEU A 81 11.19 21.85 0.76
N VAL A 82 11.96 20.76 0.85
CA VAL A 82 13.34 20.82 1.32
C VAL A 82 14.21 21.22 0.13
N ILE A 83 14.78 22.42 0.19
CA ILE A 83 15.83 22.83 -0.74
C ILE A 83 17.12 22.16 -0.28
N ILE A 84 17.57 21.13 -1.00
CA ILE A 84 18.87 20.52 -0.76
C ILE A 84 19.93 21.48 -1.34
N PRO A 85 20.80 22.07 -0.51
CA PRO A 85 21.85 22.94 -1.03
C PRO A 85 22.82 22.10 -1.85
N MET A 86 22.96 22.42 -3.15
CA MET A 86 23.99 21.84 -4.00
C MET A 86 25.26 22.69 -3.89
N MET A 87 26.37 22.04 -3.53
CA MET A 87 27.71 22.63 -3.66
C MET A 87 28.35 22.13 -4.95
N GLU A 88 28.95 23.03 -5.72
CA GLU A 88 29.73 22.63 -6.88
C GLU A 88 30.98 21.87 -6.42
N HIS A 89 31.22 20.71 -7.03
CA HIS A 89 32.48 20.00 -6.84
C HIS A 89 33.58 20.74 -7.59
N VAL A 90 34.59 21.23 -6.87
CA VAL A 90 35.79 21.81 -7.48
C VAL A 90 36.75 20.66 -7.83
N LEU A 91 37.08 20.52 -9.12
CA LEU A 91 38.05 19.55 -9.63
C LEU A 91 39.49 19.91 -9.25
#